data_AF-A0A354PC01-F1
#
_entry.id   AF-A0A354PC01-F1
#
_cell.length_a   1.000
_cell.length_b   1.000
_cell.length_c   1.000
_cell.angle_alpha   90.00
_cell.angle_beta   90.00
_cell.angle_gamma   90.00
#
_symmetry.space_group_name_H-M   'P 1'
#
loop_
_entity.id
_entity.type
_entity.pdbx_description
1 polymer ?
#
loop_
_entity_poly.entity_id
_entity_poly.type
_entity_poly.pdbx_seq_one_letter_code
_entity_poly.pdbx_strand_id
1 'polypeptide(L)'
;RVLIFTEYDDTKRYLVQQLEAVIAGSDRAERRIEVFHGPTPPPKREEIKQAFNTEPSKHPVRILVATDAAREGLNLQAHCWNLFHYDIPWNPSRMEQRNGRIDRKLQPRTEVFCHYFVYNQRPEDRILQVLVRKTETIKQELGSLAQVIDAKLAKQMAQGIRHRSIADLESSLEATDLDDYQRVAIENDLEAARERQQELRTQIDRLRTQLKRSEDYIGLSDKHFRSAISCSLQLLGTDQLGSSGSIGNNVDKFSFPAIDQRLGADPTWAETMDTLRAPRKKDQRLWEWRKDSPIRNIVFSDPGIVSDEVVHLHLEQRVVQRLLGRFSAQGFVHHDLSRSCFAQVKDAIPRVVLLGRLCLYGPGAARLHEELIPVTARWSDPMIRKGELAPYAKDAEVKTMQLLEDALHGSQGIQFTPEVTQQLQAAAPGDIAQLLPYLEARGAEYAADAEKKLAQRGTAESSAMREILETQRKHITETVKKFDKMNRDQLTFEFAQEAELAQLDANKRFWVKRLDEIREELKTEPERIEDLYKVRARRIEPVGLVYLWPVTG
;
A
#
# COMPACT_ATOMS: atom_id res chain seq x y z
N ARG A 1 -10.59 -3.18 25.02
CA ARG A 1 -10.06 -4.53 25.39
C ARG A 1 -8.84 -4.37 26.28
N VAL A 2 -8.36 -5.46 26.87
CA VAL A 2 -7.18 -5.48 27.76
C VAL A 2 -6.18 -6.50 27.26
N LEU A 3 -4.91 -6.11 27.20
CA LEU A 3 -3.79 -6.99 26.89
C LEU A 3 -2.91 -7.14 28.14
N ILE A 4 -2.59 -8.37 28.54
CA ILE A 4 -1.75 -8.69 29.68
C ILE A 4 -0.50 -9.42 29.18
N PHE A 5 0.67 -8.91 29.51
CA PHE A 5 1.95 -9.53 29.18
C PHE A 5 2.59 -10.21 30.37
N THR A 6 3.21 -11.36 30.09
CA THR A 6 4.10 -12.04 31.01
C THR A 6 5.27 -12.73 30.29
N GLU A 7 6.42 -12.80 30.94
CA GLU A 7 7.61 -13.48 30.42
C GLU A 7 7.48 -15.01 30.50
N TYR A 8 6.87 -15.53 31.58
CA TYR A 8 6.88 -16.95 31.91
C TYR A 8 5.55 -17.66 31.56
N ASP A 9 5.66 -18.87 30.99
CA ASP A 9 4.48 -19.68 30.63
C ASP A 9 3.68 -20.14 31.85
N ASP A 10 4.35 -20.40 32.98
CA ASP A 10 3.70 -20.82 34.23
C ASP A 10 2.84 -19.70 34.82
N THR A 11 3.37 -18.47 34.84
CA THR A 11 2.63 -17.27 35.26
C THR A 11 1.42 -17.02 34.37
N LYS A 12 1.57 -17.19 33.05
CA LYS A 12 0.45 -17.14 32.10
C LYS A 12 -0.64 -18.15 32.46
N ARG A 13 -0.29 -19.42 32.75
CA ARG A 13 -1.27 -20.45 33.15
C ARG A 13 -1.99 -20.06 34.44
N TYR A 14 -1.25 -19.59 35.43
CA TYR A 14 -1.81 -19.10 36.69
C TYR A 14 -2.80 -17.93 36.46
N LEU A 15 -2.40 -16.93 35.66
CA LEU A 15 -3.24 -15.79 35.35
C LEU A 15 -4.53 -16.18 34.65
N VAL A 16 -4.45 -17.08 33.67
CA VAL A 16 -5.63 -17.58 32.95
C VAL A 16 -6.59 -18.26 33.93
N GLN A 17 -6.10 -19.17 34.79
CA GLN A 17 -6.93 -19.84 35.79
C GLN A 17 -7.61 -18.87 36.77
N GLN A 18 -6.87 -17.88 37.27
CA GLN A 18 -7.43 -16.89 38.20
C GLN A 18 -8.47 -16.00 37.50
N LEU A 19 -8.18 -15.55 36.28
CA LEU A 19 -9.10 -14.72 35.52
C LEU A 19 -10.36 -15.50 35.17
N GLU A 20 -10.24 -16.75 34.72
CA GLU A 20 -11.37 -17.66 34.45
C GLU A 20 -12.26 -17.85 35.68
N ALA A 21 -11.66 -18.07 36.86
CA ALA A 21 -12.40 -18.20 38.11
C ALA A 21 -13.17 -16.92 38.46
N VAL A 22 -12.55 -15.75 38.29
CA VAL A 22 -13.19 -14.45 38.55
C VAL A 22 -14.34 -14.16 37.57
N ILE A 23 -14.19 -14.53 36.30
CA ILE A 23 -15.21 -14.26 35.27
C ILE A 23 -16.24 -15.38 35.12
N ALA A 24 -16.15 -16.47 35.88
CA ALA A 24 -17.00 -17.65 35.74
C ALA A 24 -18.51 -17.34 35.79
N GLY A 25 -18.93 -16.31 36.53
CA GLY A 25 -20.32 -15.85 36.61
C GLY A 25 -20.75 -14.84 35.54
N SER A 26 -19.88 -14.50 34.58
CA SER A 26 -20.13 -13.48 33.56
C SER A 26 -20.65 -14.04 32.24
N ASP A 27 -21.33 -13.20 31.45
CA ASP A 27 -21.82 -13.59 30.13
C ASP A 27 -20.67 -14.03 29.20
N ARG A 28 -20.77 -15.27 28.70
CA ARG A 28 -19.81 -15.92 27.78
C ARG A 28 -18.38 -16.01 28.34
N ALA A 29 -18.24 -16.22 29.65
CA ALA A 29 -16.95 -16.33 30.36
C ALA A 29 -15.88 -17.10 29.57
N GLU A 30 -16.21 -18.30 29.10
CA GLU A 30 -15.34 -19.21 28.34
C GLU A 30 -14.77 -18.63 27.03
N ARG A 31 -15.38 -17.56 26.49
CA ARG A 31 -14.98 -16.92 25.21
C ARG A 31 -14.43 -15.51 25.41
N ARG A 32 -14.20 -15.08 26.66
CA ARG A 32 -13.68 -13.73 26.97
C ARG A 32 -12.17 -13.65 26.97
N ILE A 33 -11.48 -14.76 27.24
CA ILE A 33 -10.03 -14.83 27.39
C ILE A 33 -9.44 -15.63 26.23
N GLU A 34 -8.41 -15.09 25.59
CA GLU A 34 -7.57 -15.82 24.62
C GLU A 34 -6.11 -15.76 25.07
N VAL A 35 -5.32 -16.73 24.63
CA VAL A 35 -3.92 -16.90 25.05
C VAL A 35 -3.00 -16.94 23.84
N PHE A 36 -1.94 -16.15 23.87
CA PHE A 36 -0.98 -16.05 22.79
C PHE A 36 0.45 -16.32 23.27
N HIS A 37 1.01 -17.45 22.86
CA HIS A 37 2.32 -17.93 23.32
C HIS A 37 3.11 -18.61 22.20
N GLY A 38 4.41 -18.87 22.39
CA GLY A 38 5.31 -19.37 21.33
C GLY A 38 4.77 -20.60 20.57
N PRO A 39 4.31 -21.65 21.28
CA PRO A 39 3.67 -22.83 20.67
C PRO A 39 2.34 -22.60 19.94
N THR A 40 1.78 -21.38 19.92
CA THR A 40 0.51 -21.11 19.22
C THR A 40 0.71 -21.32 17.72
N PRO A 41 -0.05 -22.21 17.06
CA PRO A 41 0.08 -22.45 15.62
C PRO A 41 -0.21 -21.18 14.82
N PRO A 42 0.49 -20.93 13.69
CA PRO A 42 0.23 -19.78 12.81
C PRO A 42 -1.26 -19.49 12.50
N PRO A 43 -2.12 -20.47 12.18
CA PRO A 43 -3.53 -20.18 11.92
C PRO A 43 -4.29 -19.64 13.16
N LYS A 44 -4.03 -20.18 14.36
CA LYS A 44 -4.66 -19.70 15.60
C LYS A 44 -4.15 -18.30 15.97
N ARG A 45 -2.91 -17.96 15.61
CA ARG A 45 -2.38 -16.60 15.78
C ARG A 45 -3.20 -15.57 15.00
N GLU A 46 -3.53 -15.86 13.74
CA GLU A 46 -4.37 -14.99 12.93
C GLU A 46 -5.81 -14.91 13.43
N GLU A 47 -6.39 -16.03 13.88
CA GLU A 47 -7.71 -16.06 14.50
C GLU A 47 -7.78 -15.15 15.74
N ILE A 48 -6.79 -15.24 16.64
CA ILE A 48 -6.71 -14.41 17.84
C ILE A 48 -6.57 -12.92 17.46
N LYS A 49 -5.72 -12.60 16.47
CA LYS A 49 -5.56 -11.22 15.96
C LYS A 49 -6.89 -10.66 15.46
N GLN A 50 -7.59 -11.41 14.61
CA GLN A 50 -8.90 -11.01 14.07
C GLN A 50 -9.94 -10.84 15.19
N ALA A 51 -10.03 -11.83 16.08
CA ALA A 51 -10.92 -11.81 17.24
C ALA A 51 -10.69 -10.59 18.16
N PHE A 52 -9.43 -10.18 18.32
CA PHE A 52 -9.02 -9.06 19.18
C PHE A 52 -9.01 -7.69 18.48
N ASN A 53 -9.08 -7.64 17.15
CA ASN A 53 -9.24 -6.40 16.38
C ASN A 53 -10.68 -6.18 15.85
N THR A 54 -11.55 -7.19 15.91
CA THR A 54 -12.99 -7.05 15.57
C THR A 54 -13.73 -6.18 16.60
N GLU A 55 -14.78 -5.46 16.23
CA GLU A 55 -15.57 -4.65 17.18
C GLU A 55 -16.01 -5.46 18.43
N PRO A 56 -15.90 -4.91 19.66
CA PRO A 56 -16.28 -5.65 20.87
C PRO A 56 -17.73 -6.13 20.89
N SER A 57 -18.66 -5.42 20.24
CA SER A 57 -20.06 -5.83 20.10
C SER A 57 -20.22 -7.13 19.28
N LYS A 58 -19.30 -7.39 18.33
CA LYS A 58 -19.36 -8.50 17.38
C LYS A 58 -18.56 -9.73 17.80
N HIS A 59 -17.50 -9.57 18.59
CA HIS A 59 -16.69 -10.69 19.08
C HIS A 59 -16.61 -10.72 20.61
N PRO A 60 -16.79 -11.87 21.29
CA PRO A 60 -16.85 -11.93 22.76
C PRO A 60 -15.52 -11.64 23.47
N VAL A 61 -14.37 -11.90 22.82
CA VAL A 61 -13.03 -11.74 23.43
C VAL A 61 -12.81 -10.33 23.99
N ARG A 62 -12.30 -10.26 25.22
CA ARG A 62 -12.02 -9.02 25.96
C ARG A 62 -10.59 -8.93 26.50
N ILE A 63 -10.03 -10.07 26.91
CA ILE A 63 -8.72 -10.17 27.54
C ILE A 63 -7.84 -11.06 26.68
N LEU A 64 -6.63 -10.58 26.38
CA LEU A 64 -5.60 -11.38 25.73
C LEU A 64 -4.41 -11.50 26.68
N VAL A 65 -4.00 -12.72 26.99
CA VAL A 65 -2.80 -12.98 27.79
C VAL A 65 -1.70 -13.46 26.85
N ALA A 66 -0.60 -12.71 26.79
CA ALA A 66 0.47 -12.94 25.82
C ALA A 66 1.84 -13.18 26.50
N THR A 67 2.64 -14.08 25.92
CA THR A 67 4.04 -14.30 26.34
C THR A 67 5.07 -13.73 25.38
N ASP A 68 6.26 -13.43 25.91
CA ASP A 68 7.37 -12.84 25.15
C ASP A 68 7.89 -13.73 24.00
N ALA A 69 7.73 -15.05 24.10
CA ALA A 69 8.17 -16.00 23.08
C ALA A 69 7.40 -15.91 21.75
N ALA A 70 6.30 -15.15 21.70
CA ALA A 70 5.45 -15.01 20.51
C ALA A 70 5.44 -13.57 19.96
N ARG A 71 6.24 -12.68 20.53
CA ARG A 71 6.06 -11.21 20.53
C ARG A 71 6.29 -10.51 19.19
N GLU A 72 6.78 -11.17 18.15
CA GLU A 72 7.01 -10.51 16.86
C GLU A 72 5.72 -10.33 16.04
N GLY A 73 5.52 -9.13 15.50
CA GLY A 73 4.50 -8.87 14.46
C GLY A 73 3.02 -8.80 14.88
N LEU A 74 2.68 -8.71 16.18
CA LEU A 74 1.28 -8.48 16.59
C LEU A 74 0.88 -6.99 16.50
N ASN A 75 -0.18 -6.69 15.75
CA ASN A 75 -0.85 -5.40 15.67
C ASN A 75 -2.22 -5.51 16.35
N LEU A 76 -2.38 -4.91 17.53
CA LEU A 76 -3.59 -5.06 18.38
C LEU A 76 -4.24 -3.71 18.71
N GLN A 77 -3.87 -2.65 18.00
CA GLN A 77 -4.23 -1.27 18.31
C GLN A 77 -5.70 -0.90 18.02
N ALA A 78 -6.43 -1.68 17.20
CA ALA A 78 -7.77 -1.28 16.73
C ALA A 78 -8.78 -1.04 17.86
N HIS A 79 -8.79 -1.90 18.89
CA HIS A 79 -9.72 -1.80 20.03
C HIS A 79 -9.06 -2.09 21.39
N CYS A 80 -7.73 -1.91 21.46
CA CYS A 80 -6.97 -2.08 22.69
C CYS A 80 -6.12 -0.84 22.96
N TRP A 81 -6.36 -0.25 24.13
CA TRP A 81 -5.64 0.92 24.63
C TRP A 81 -5.24 0.73 26.11
N ASN A 82 -5.43 -0.47 26.67
CA ASN A 82 -5.00 -0.81 28.03
C ASN A 82 -4.08 -2.02 27.98
N LEU A 83 -2.82 -1.81 28.37
CA LEU A 83 -1.76 -2.81 28.44
C LEU A 83 -1.33 -2.99 29.89
N PHE A 84 -1.27 -4.24 30.34
CA PHE A 84 -0.79 -4.57 31.69
C PHE A 84 0.45 -5.45 31.58
N HIS A 85 1.53 -5.01 32.20
CA HIS A 85 2.75 -5.78 32.36
C HIS A 85 2.71 -6.47 33.71
N TYR A 86 2.42 -7.77 33.71
CA TYR A 86 2.42 -8.55 34.95
C TYR A 86 3.83 -8.72 35.51
N ASP A 87 4.80 -8.90 34.61
CA ASP A 87 6.22 -8.73 34.86
C ASP A 87 6.78 -7.63 33.97
N ILE A 88 7.74 -6.87 34.49
CA ILE A 88 8.44 -5.83 33.74
C ILE A 88 9.76 -6.43 33.23
N PRO A 89 10.02 -6.43 31.92
CA PRO A 89 11.29 -6.92 31.40
C PRO A 89 12.40 -5.95 31.78
N TRP A 90 13.55 -6.49 32.19
CA TRP A 90 14.75 -5.71 32.54
C TRP A 90 15.35 -4.92 31.37
N ASN A 91 14.99 -5.27 30.14
CA ASN A 91 15.47 -4.63 28.91
C ASN A 91 14.45 -3.54 28.46
N PRO A 92 14.84 -2.25 28.43
CA PRO A 92 13.97 -1.16 28.00
C PRO A 92 13.49 -1.29 26.55
N SER A 93 14.35 -1.72 25.61
CA SER A 93 13.94 -1.95 24.22
C SER A 93 12.92 -3.07 24.11
N ARG A 94 12.99 -4.11 24.95
CA ARG A 94 11.90 -5.10 25.05
C ARG A 94 10.61 -4.44 25.54
N MET A 95 10.66 -3.66 26.62
CA MET A 95 9.49 -2.95 27.15
C MET A 95 8.81 -2.09 26.07
N GLU A 96 9.57 -1.31 25.31
CA GLU A 96 9.03 -0.48 24.24
C GLU A 96 8.41 -1.31 23.10
N GLN A 97 9.00 -2.46 22.75
CA GLN A 97 8.39 -3.40 21.82
C GLN A 97 7.07 -4.00 22.34
N ARG A 98 6.87 -4.09 23.66
CA ARG A 98 5.62 -4.53 24.31
C ARG A 98 4.56 -3.42 24.20
N ASN A 99 4.93 -2.18 24.53
CA ASN A 99 4.08 -1.00 24.41
C ASN A 99 3.64 -0.74 22.96
N GLY A 100 4.60 -0.84 22.03
CA GLY A 100 4.40 -0.69 20.60
C GLY A 100 3.54 -1.77 19.95
N ARG A 101 2.86 -2.65 20.70
CA ARG A 101 1.79 -3.52 20.17
C ARG A 101 0.45 -2.82 20.08
N ILE A 102 0.25 -1.78 20.90
CA ILE A 102 -0.96 -0.97 20.94
C ILE A 102 -0.68 0.53 20.77
N ASP A 103 0.51 1.00 21.16
CA ASP A 103 1.00 2.36 20.91
C ASP A 103 1.67 2.42 19.52
N ARG A 104 0.83 2.59 18.48
CA ARG A 104 1.25 2.64 17.07
C ARG A 104 0.36 3.61 16.28
N LYS A 105 0.84 3.99 15.08
CA LYS A 105 0.00 4.66 14.09
C LYS A 105 -1.29 3.86 13.82
N LEU A 106 -2.38 4.57 13.55
CA LEU A 106 -3.74 4.02 13.37
C LEU A 106 -4.39 3.48 14.67
N GLN A 107 -3.89 3.89 15.84
CA GLN A 107 -4.60 3.77 17.11
C GLN A 107 -5.73 4.81 17.15
N PRO A 108 -7.01 4.41 17.25
CA PRO A 108 -8.13 5.36 17.24
C PRO A 108 -8.27 6.18 18.54
N ARG A 109 -7.66 5.73 19.65
CA ARG A 109 -7.66 6.48 20.92
C ARG A 109 -6.50 7.46 20.98
N THR A 110 -6.77 8.67 21.45
CA THR A 110 -5.73 9.70 21.70
C THR A 110 -4.75 9.28 22.80
N GLU A 111 -5.21 8.49 23.77
CA GLU A 111 -4.43 8.05 24.92
C GLU A 111 -4.40 6.52 25.01
N VAL A 112 -3.21 5.99 25.32
CA VAL A 112 -2.95 4.57 25.54
C VAL A 112 -2.36 4.39 26.94
N PHE A 113 -2.94 3.50 27.73
CA PHE A 113 -2.49 3.22 29.10
C PHE A 113 -1.62 1.98 29.14
N CYS A 114 -0.39 2.15 29.62
CA CYS A 114 0.56 1.07 29.89
C CYS A 114 0.78 0.98 31.40
N HIS A 115 0.22 -0.07 32.01
CA HIS A 115 0.29 -0.34 33.44
C HIS A 115 1.44 -1.29 33.75
N TYR A 116 2.11 -1.04 34.87
CA TYR A 116 3.24 -1.83 35.36
C TYR A 116 2.97 -2.22 36.81
N PHE A 117 3.02 -3.51 37.13
CA PHE A 117 2.91 -3.98 38.51
C PHE A 117 4.29 -3.96 39.17
N VAL A 118 4.34 -3.41 40.39
CA VAL A 118 5.56 -3.28 41.20
C VAL A 118 5.24 -3.70 42.62
N TYR A 119 6.06 -4.58 43.20
CA TYR A 119 5.94 -4.96 44.60
C TYR A 119 6.83 -4.07 45.48
N ASN A 120 6.22 -3.36 46.43
CA ASN A 120 6.96 -2.52 47.39
C ASN A 120 8.01 -3.29 48.21
N GLN A 121 7.80 -4.59 48.38
CA GLN A 121 8.65 -5.49 49.18
C GLN A 121 9.84 -6.02 48.38
N ARG A 122 9.88 -5.82 47.05
CA ARG A 122 10.90 -6.36 46.16
C ARG A 122 11.84 -5.24 45.72
N PRO A 123 13.08 -5.18 46.24
CA PRO A 123 14.02 -4.10 45.93
C PRO A 123 14.37 -4.04 44.44
N GLU A 124 14.31 -5.17 43.74
CA GLU A 124 14.46 -5.28 42.30
C GLU A 124 13.44 -4.41 41.52
N ASP A 125 12.23 -4.26 42.03
CA ASP A 125 11.17 -3.50 41.35
C ASP A 125 11.29 -1.98 41.54
N ARG A 126 12.05 -1.51 42.54
CA ARG A 126 12.39 -0.09 42.69
C ARG A 126 13.25 0.42 41.54
N ILE A 127 14.24 -0.37 41.13
CA ILE A 127 15.09 -0.09 39.97
C ILE A 127 14.22 0.01 38.70
N LEU A 128 13.22 -0.87 38.56
CA LEU A 128 12.28 -0.85 37.44
C LEU A 128 11.40 0.41 37.43
N GLN A 129 10.96 0.91 38.59
CA GLN A 129 10.25 2.19 38.67
C GLN A 129 11.11 3.38 38.22
N VAL A 130 12.37 3.43 38.65
CA VAL A 130 13.32 4.47 38.24
C VAL A 130 13.56 4.39 36.73
N LEU A 131 13.70 3.17 36.19
CA LEU A 131 13.82 2.92 34.76
C LEU A 131 12.61 3.42 33.96
N VAL A 132 11.39 3.08 34.37
CA VAL A 132 10.17 3.51 33.68
C VAL A 132 10.03 5.02 33.73
N ARG A 133 10.30 5.65 34.89
CA ARG A 133 10.25 7.11 35.04
C ARG A 133 11.28 7.80 34.16
N LYS A 134 12.54 7.34 34.18
CA LYS A 134 13.61 7.90 33.34
C LYS A 134 13.35 7.69 31.86
N THR A 135 12.83 6.52 31.47
CA THR A 135 12.38 6.24 30.10
C THR A 135 11.33 7.28 29.69
N GLU A 136 10.28 7.49 30.50
CA GLU A 136 9.23 8.44 30.17
C GLU A 136 9.74 9.89 30.09
N THR A 137 10.57 10.33 31.04
CA THR A 137 11.21 11.65 31.01
C THR A 137 12.08 11.83 29.75
N ILE A 138 12.89 10.83 29.42
CA ILE A 138 13.72 10.84 28.20
C ILE A 138 12.85 10.82 26.94
N LYS A 139 11.72 10.10 26.92
CA LYS A 139 10.77 10.11 25.80
C LYS A 139 10.19 11.51 25.58
N GLN A 140 9.83 12.20 26.65
CA GLN A 140 9.26 13.54 26.61
C GLN A 140 10.29 14.61 26.21
N GLU A 141 11.53 14.48 26.66
CA GLU A 141 12.59 15.46 26.37
C GLU A 141 13.28 15.22 25.02
N LEU A 142 13.60 13.96 24.67
CA LEU A 142 14.39 13.59 23.48
C LEU A 142 13.56 13.09 22.30
N GLY A 143 12.26 12.81 22.48
CA GLY A 143 11.36 12.35 21.42
C GLY A 143 11.68 10.95 20.85
N SER A 144 12.89 10.40 21.05
CA SER A 144 13.26 9.03 20.70
C SER A 144 14.26 8.47 21.72
N LEU A 145 13.97 7.28 22.21
CA LEU A 145 14.58 6.71 23.41
C LEU A 145 15.86 5.88 23.17
N ALA A 146 16.08 5.46 21.92
CA ALA A 146 16.67 4.13 21.70
C ALA A 146 18.20 4.05 21.75
N GLN A 147 18.96 5.13 21.49
CA GLN A 147 20.40 4.98 21.25
C GLN A 147 21.30 5.25 22.46
N VAL A 148 20.91 6.15 23.36
CA VAL A 148 21.77 6.55 24.50
C VAL A 148 21.57 5.63 25.71
N ILE A 149 20.33 5.17 25.94
CA ILE A 149 19.99 4.34 27.08
C ILE A 149 20.48 2.90 26.90
N ASP A 150 20.41 2.35 25.69
CA ASP A 150 20.69 0.92 25.46
C ASP A 150 22.16 0.56 25.77
N ALA A 151 23.14 1.39 25.40
CA ALA A 151 24.55 0.97 25.53
C ALA A 151 25.06 0.97 26.99
N LYS A 152 24.71 1.99 27.78
CA LYS A 152 25.22 2.15 29.16
C LYS A 152 24.39 1.32 30.15
N LEU A 153 23.07 1.38 30.00
CA LEU A 153 22.12 0.75 30.91
C LEU A 153 22.04 -0.77 30.67
N ALA A 154 22.06 -1.24 29.41
CA ALA A 154 22.14 -2.69 29.15
C ALA A 154 23.48 -3.27 29.59
N LYS A 155 24.59 -2.53 29.50
CA LYS A 155 25.91 -2.99 29.95
C LYS A 155 26.02 -3.08 31.47
N GLN A 156 25.40 -2.15 32.20
CA GLN A 156 25.28 -2.23 33.67
C GLN A 156 24.33 -3.35 34.11
N MET A 157 23.29 -3.63 33.33
CA MET A 157 22.30 -4.68 33.64
C MET A 157 22.72 -6.09 33.19
N ALA A 158 23.62 -6.22 32.21
CA ALA A 158 24.13 -7.50 31.72
C ALA A 158 24.90 -8.31 32.79
N GLN A 159 25.38 -7.66 33.87
CA GLN A 159 26.10 -8.31 34.95
C GLN A 159 25.19 -8.96 36.01
N GLY A 160 23.87 -8.78 35.90
CA GLY A 160 22.89 -9.30 36.86
C GLY A 160 22.89 -8.51 38.18
N ILE A 161 21.69 -8.20 38.67
CA ILE A 161 21.53 -7.43 39.90
C ILE A 161 21.69 -8.38 41.09
N ARG A 162 22.78 -8.24 41.84
CA ARG A 162 22.92 -8.92 43.14
C ARG A 162 22.16 -8.10 44.18
N HIS A 163 21.43 -8.78 45.07
CA HIS A 163 20.61 -8.12 46.10
C HIS A 163 21.39 -7.10 46.97
N ARG A 164 22.71 -7.30 47.11
CA ARG A 164 23.61 -6.39 47.85
C ARG A 164 23.95 -5.08 47.12
N SER A 165 23.78 -5.00 45.80
CA SER A 165 24.15 -3.82 45.00
C SER A 165 22.93 -3.01 44.54
N ILE A 166 21.73 -3.30 45.06
CA ILE A 166 20.48 -2.63 44.64
C ILE A 166 20.47 -1.18 45.11
N ALA A 167 20.87 -0.90 46.34
CA ALA A 167 20.97 0.47 46.86
C ALA A 167 22.00 1.29 46.07
N ASP A 168 23.15 0.70 45.73
CA ASP A 168 24.18 1.35 44.92
C ASP A 168 23.71 1.59 43.48
N LEU A 169 22.95 0.67 42.90
CA LEU A 169 22.34 0.81 41.57
C LEU A 169 21.25 1.88 41.57
N GLU A 170 20.36 1.89 42.56
CA GLU A 170 19.30 2.89 42.75
C GLU A 170 19.93 4.27 42.90
N SER A 171 20.90 4.43 43.81
CA SER A 171 21.66 5.68 43.96
C SER A 171 22.46 6.05 42.73
N SER A 172 23.04 5.11 41.97
CA SER A 172 23.74 5.44 40.72
C SER A 172 22.78 5.90 39.62
N LEU A 173 21.57 5.33 39.57
CA LEU A 173 20.53 5.71 38.60
C LEU A 173 19.90 7.03 38.98
N GLU A 174 19.66 7.29 40.27
CA GLU A 174 19.14 8.57 40.78
C GLU A 174 20.20 9.67 40.74
N ALA A 175 21.43 9.42 41.19
CA ALA A 175 22.55 10.37 41.15
C ALA A 175 23.13 10.58 39.75
N THR A 176 22.70 9.81 38.75
CA THR A 176 22.76 10.27 37.36
C THR A 176 21.69 11.35 37.17
N ASP A 177 21.73 12.39 37.99
CA ASP A 177 21.18 13.68 37.61
C ASP A 177 22.08 14.23 36.51
N LEU A 178 21.46 14.93 35.58
CA LEU A 178 22.06 15.37 34.32
C LEU A 178 23.21 16.35 34.61
N ASP A 179 24.43 15.84 34.81
CA ASP A 179 25.64 16.65 34.89
C ASP A 179 25.72 17.57 33.66
N ASP A 180 26.30 18.77 33.80
CA ASP A 180 26.40 19.75 32.70
C ASP A 180 27.10 19.17 31.45
N TYR A 181 27.93 18.14 31.61
CA TYR A 181 28.55 17.40 30.50
C TYR A 181 27.56 16.48 29.76
N GLN A 182 26.59 15.92 30.47
CA GLN A 182 25.46 15.17 29.88
C GLN A 182 24.45 16.11 29.23
N ARG A 183 24.22 17.33 29.75
CA ARG A 183 23.42 18.35 29.05
C ARG A 183 23.97 18.67 27.67
N VAL A 184 25.28 18.87 27.53
CA VAL A 184 25.90 19.14 26.21
C VAL A 184 25.79 17.93 25.28
N ALA A 185 25.98 16.71 25.79
CA ALA A 185 25.77 15.49 24.99
C ALA A 185 24.30 15.34 24.57
N ILE A 186 23.37 15.65 25.47
CA ILE A 186 21.93 15.63 25.22
C ILE A 186 21.53 16.74 24.25
N GLU A 187 22.10 17.94 24.34
CA GLU A 187 21.89 19.02 23.37
C GLU A 187 22.38 18.62 21.99
N ASN A 188 23.56 18.02 21.87
CA ASN A 188 24.06 17.49 20.61
C ASN A 188 23.18 16.35 20.07
N ASP A 189 22.72 15.44 20.93
CA ASP A 189 21.82 14.35 20.54
C ASP A 189 20.41 14.86 20.18
N LEU A 190 19.94 15.91 20.84
CA LEU A 190 18.70 16.63 20.55
C LEU A 190 18.80 17.40 19.24
N GLU A 191 19.94 18.04 18.96
CA GLU A 191 20.24 18.66 17.68
C GLU A 191 20.26 17.61 16.57
N ALA A 192 20.98 16.51 16.75
CA ALA A 192 20.97 15.39 15.80
C ALA A 192 19.58 14.74 15.65
N ALA A 193 18.75 14.69 16.71
CA ALA A 193 17.37 14.22 16.64
C ALA A 193 16.46 15.22 15.90
N ARG A 194 16.65 16.53 16.12
CA ARG A 194 15.94 17.61 15.43
C ARG A 194 16.30 17.64 13.95
N GLU A 195 17.57 17.52 13.62
CA GLU A 195 18.07 17.39 12.24
C GLU A 195 17.44 16.18 11.57
N ARG A 196 17.50 14.99 12.19
CA ARG A 196 16.81 13.80 11.67
C ARG A 196 15.31 13.99 11.51
N GLN A 197 14.64 14.65 12.46
CA GLN A 197 13.21 14.91 12.36
C GLN A 197 12.89 15.89 11.23
N GLN A 198 13.75 16.90 11.03
CA GLN A 198 13.63 17.86 9.95
C GLN A 198 13.87 17.19 8.59
N GLU A 199 14.92 16.39 8.46
CA GLU A 199 15.19 15.55 7.29
C GLU A 199 14.00 14.64 6.98
N LEU A 200 13.45 13.97 8.00
CA LEU A 200 12.30 13.08 7.84
C LEU A 200 11.06 13.86 7.38
N ARG A 201 10.82 15.07 7.90
CA ARG A 201 9.75 15.96 7.43
C ARG A 201 9.98 16.37 5.98
N THR A 202 11.19 16.78 5.62
CA THR A 202 11.54 17.14 4.24
C THR A 202 11.38 15.97 3.29
N GLN A 203 11.75 14.75 3.72
CA GLN A 203 11.51 13.52 2.96
C GLN A 203 10.02 13.24 2.80
N ILE A 204 9.23 13.36 3.87
CA ILE A 204 7.76 13.19 3.82
C ILE A 204 7.14 14.20 2.85
N ASP A 205 7.54 15.46 2.90
CA ASP A 205 7.01 16.49 2.00
C ASP A 205 7.44 16.28 0.54
N ARG A 206 8.67 15.80 0.32
CA ARG A 206 9.13 15.37 -1.01
C ARG A 206 8.30 14.20 -1.54
N LEU A 207 8.05 13.18 -0.71
CA LEU A 207 7.24 12.02 -1.07
C LEU A 207 5.78 12.40 -1.32
N ARG A 208 5.19 13.28 -0.50
CA ARG A 208 3.85 13.83 -0.74
C ARG A 208 3.77 14.61 -2.04
N THR A 209 4.79 15.42 -2.35
CA THR A 209 4.86 16.15 -3.60
C THR A 209 4.99 15.20 -4.80
N GLN A 210 5.78 14.14 -4.68
CA GLN A 210 5.90 13.12 -5.72
C GLN A 210 4.61 12.33 -5.89
N LEU A 211 3.95 11.95 -4.80
CA LEU A 211 2.64 11.28 -4.82
C LEU A 211 1.62 12.16 -5.53
N LYS A 212 1.48 13.42 -5.12
CA LYS A 212 0.57 14.37 -5.76
C LYS A 212 0.86 14.56 -7.24
N ARG A 213 2.14 14.73 -7.62
CA ARG A 213 2.52 14.81 -9.03
C ARG A 213 2.18 13.55 -9.80
N SER A 214 2.30 12.37 -9.19
CA SER A 214 1.93 11.10 -9.79
C SER A 214 0.41 10.96 -9.92
N GLU A 215 -0.36 11.37 -8.92
CA GLU A 215 -1.82 11.42 -8.97
C GLU A 215 -2.31 12.36 -10.07
N ASP A 216 -1.76 13.57 -10.13
CA ASP A 216 -2.06 14.57 -11.16
C ASP A 216 -1.67 14.07 -12.57
N TYR A 217 -0.53 13.38 -12.70
CA TYR A 217 -0.06 12.84 -13.98
C TYR A 217 -0.90 11.66 -14.47
N ILE A 218 -1.28 10.74 -13.57
CA ILE A 218 -2.08 9.56 -13.91
C ILE A 218 -3.56 9.94 -14.09
N GLY A 219 -4.02 11.02 -13.44
CA GLY A 219 -5.45 11.38 -13.39
C GLY A 219 -6.29 10.36 -12.62
N LEU A 220 -5.66 9.59 -11.71
CA LEU A 220 -6.34 8.58 -10.91
C LEU A 220 -7.12 9.27 -9.78
N SER A 221 -8.45 9.22 -9.89
CA SER A 221 -9.34 9.65 -8.81
C SER A 221 -10.19 8.47 -8.34
N ASP A 222 -10.51 8.42 -7.05
CA ASP A 222 -11.40 7.40 -6.48
C ASP A 222 -12.75 7.38 -7.19
N LYS A 223 -13.22 8.55 -7.66
CA LYS A 223 -14.46 8.70 -8.41
C LYS A 223 -14.36 8.07 -9.79
N HIS A 224 -13.31 8.36 -10.56
CA HIS A 224 -13.08 7.73 -11.88
C HIS A 224 -12.95 6.22 -11.74
N PHE A 225 -12.20 5.78 -10.73
CA PHE A 225 -12.01 4.37 -10.46
C PHE A 225 -13.33 3.66 -10.11
N ARG A 226 -14.15 4.26 -9.25
CA ARG A 226 -15.50 3.78 -8.95
C ARG A 226 -16.38 3.72 -10.19
N SER A 227 -16.39 4.79 -11.01
CA SER A 227 -17.19 4.87 -12.24
C SER A 227 -16.77 3.79 -13.25
N ALA A 228 -15.46 3.53 -13.40
CA ALA A 228 -14.95 2.48 -14.27
C ALA A 228 -15.42 1.08 -13.82
N ILE A 229 -15.38 0.81 -12.51
CA ILE A 229 -15.89 -0.45 -11.94
C ILE A 229 -17.41 -0.56 -12.17
N SER A 230 -18.18 0.49 -11.88
CA SER A 230 -19.63 0.50 -12.11
C SER A 230 -20.00 0.29 -13.58
N CYS A 231 -19.26 0.89 -14.52
CA CYS A 231 -19.46 0.67 -15.95
C CYS A 231 -19.11 -0.76 -16.36
N SER A 232 -18.03 -1.33 -15.80
CA SER A 232 -17.66 -2.73 -16.02
C SER A 232 -18.76 -3.70 -15.53
N LEU A 233 -19.38 -3.40 -14.38
CA LEU A 233 -20.52 -4.14 -13.84
C LEU A 233 -21.76 -4.03 -14.75
N GLN A 234 -22.05 -2.83 -15.27
CA GLN A 234 -23.14 -2.64 -16.24
C GLN A 234 -22.92 -3.43 -17.54
N LEU A 235 -21.69 -3.49 -18.05
CA LEU A 235 -21.37 -4.31 -19.23
C LEU A 235 -21.54 -5.80 -18.99
N LEU A 236 -21.39 -6.25 -17.74
CA LEU A 236 -21.74 -7.61 -17.32
C LEU A 236 -23.26 -7.80 -17.17
N GLY A 237 -24.04 -6.72 -17.24
CA GLY A 237 -25.49 -6.71 -17.00
C GLY A 237 -25.85 -6.90 -15.52
N THR A 238 -24.99 -6.47 -14.59
CA THR A 238 -25.25 -6.46 -13.15
C THR A 238 -25.58 -5.05 -12.65
N ASP A 239 -26.12 -4.98 -11.43
CA ASP A 239 -26.32 -3.70 -10.74
C ASP A 239 -24.99 -2.97 -10.53
N GLN A 240 -25.05 -1.66 -10.41
CA GLN A 240 -23.91 -0.82 -10.07
C GLN A 240 -23.53 -0.98 -8.59
N LEU A 241 -22.38 -0.39 -8.21
CA LEU A 241 -22.00 -0.30 -6.80
C LEU A 241 -23.08 0.46 -6.00
N GLY A 242 -23.65 -0.20 -4.99
CA GLY A 242 -24.66 0.42 -4.12
C GLY A 242 -24.00 1.30 -3.06
N SER A 243 -24.60 2.44 -2.72
CA SER A 243 -24.11 3.27 -1.60
C SER A 243 -24.59 2.68 -0.27
N SER A 244 -23.68 2.39 0.66
CA SER A 244 -23.95 1.70 1.93
C SER A 244 -23.61 2.56 3.16
N GLY A 245 -23.70 3.88 3.06
CA GLY A 245 -23.40 4.84 4.13
C GLY A 245 -21.91 5.18 4.23
N SER A 246 -21.45 5.75 5.35
CA SER A 246 -20.04 6.12 5.57
C SER A 246 -19.43 5.46 6.81
N ILE A 247 -18.11 5.25 6.82
CA ILE A 247 -17.29 4.99 8.02
C ILE A 247 -16.61 6.30 8.42
N GLY A 248 -16.27 6.44 9.71
CA GLY A 248 -15.62 7.63 10.29
C GLY A 248 -14.56 8.28 9.38
N ASN A 249 -14.39 9.60 9.52
CA ASN A 249 -13.64 10.47 8.61
C ASN A 249 -14.17 10.49 7.15
N ASN A 250 -15.51 10.46 6.98
CA ASN A 250 -16.17 10.79 5.71
C ASN A 250 -15.82 9.84 4.53
N VAL A 251 -15.49 8.58 4.83
CA VAL A 251 -15.20 7.56 3.82
C VAL A 251 -16.48 6.84 3.43
N ASP A 252 -16.89 6.95 2.17
CA ASP A 252 -18.07 6.30 1.63
C ASP A 252 -17.88 4.78 1.54
N LYS A 253 -18.86 4.02 2.05
CA LYS A 253 -18.95 2.57 1.89
C LYS A 253 -19.80 2.23 0.68
N PHE A 254 -19.36 1.25 -0.08
CA PHE A 254 -20.10 0.72 -1.21
C PHE A 254 -20.40 -0.77 -1.03
N SER A 255 -21.62 -1.19 -1.35
CA SER A 255 -21.98 -2.59 -1.48
C SER A 255 -21.63 -3.08 -2.87
N PHE A 256 -21.02 -4.26 -2.94
CA PHE A 256 -20.62 -4.87 -4.19
C PHE A 256 -21.64 -5.96 -4.58
N PRO A 257 -22.13 -5.97 -5.82
CA PRO A 257 -23.15 -6.94 -6.25
C PRO A 257 -22.60 -8.37 -6.24
N ALA A 258 -23.43 -9.33 -5.85
CA ALA A 258 -23.05 -10.75 -5.85
C ALA A 258 -23.10 -11.35 -7.27
N ILE A 259 -22.07 -11.05 -8.08
CA ILE A 259 -21.96 -11.49 -9.48
C ILE A 259 -21.95 -13.03 -9.59
N ASP A 260 -21.42 -13.71 -8.57
CA ASP A 260 -21.30 -15.16 -8.47
C ASP A 260 -22.63 -15.89 -8.35
N GLN A 261 -23.70 -15.22 -7.89
CA GLN A 261 -25.00 -15.85 -7.61
C GLN A 261 -26.00 -15.72 -8.75
N ARG A 262 -25.60 -15.13 -9.89
CA ARG A 262 -26.49 -14.92 -11.03
C ARG A 262 -26.68 -16.19 -11.85
N LEU A 263 -27.91 -16.38 -12.36
CA LEU A 263 -28.20 -17.37 -13.40
C LEU A 263 -27.34 -17.12 -14.66
N GLY A 264 -26.46 -18.07 -14.98
CA GLY A 264 -25.51 -17.97 -16.10
C GLY A 264 -24.17 -17.31 -15.75
N ALA A 265 -23.87 -17.07 -14.48
CA ALA A 265 -22.55 -16.59 -14.06
C ALA A 265 -21.47 -17.63 -14.34
N ASP A 266 -20.32 -17.17 -14.83
CA ASP A 266 -19.13 -18.00 -14.98
C ASP A 266 -18.64 -18.44 -13.58
N PRO A 267 -18.52 -19.77 -13.32
CA PRO A 267 -18.17 -20.30 -12.00
C PRO A 267 -16.82 -19.81 -11.48
N THR A 268 -15.91 -19.36 -12.36
CA THR A 268 -14.62 -18.78 -11.97
C THR A 268 -14.77 -17.44 -11.25
N TRP A 269 -15.92 -16.75 -11.34
CA TRP A 269 -16.17 -15.53 -10.55
C TRP A 269 -16.24 -15.84 -9.06
N ALA A 270 -16.71 -17.01 -8.65
CA ALA A 270 -16.83 -17.36 -7.25
C ALA A 270 -15.47 -17.30 -6.52
N GLU A 271 -14.40 -17.83 -7.15
CA GLU A 271 -13.04 -17.74 -6.60
C GLU A 271 -12.49 -16.31 -6.56
N THR A 272 -12.94 -15.46 -7.48
CA THR A 272 -12.56 -14.04 -7.49
C THR A 272 -13.28 -13.28 -6.39
N MET A 273 -14.56 -13.57 -6.16
CA MET A 273 -15.40 -12.94 -5.13
C MET A 273 -15.03 -13.39 -3.72
N ASP A 274 -14.47 -14.59 -3.57
CA ASP A 274 -13.95 -15.13 -2.32
C ASP A 274 -12.90 -14.22 -1.67
N THR A 275 -12.18 -13.38 -2.44
CA THR A 275 -11.21 -12.41 -1.89
C THR A 275 -11.87 -11.26 -1.13
N LEU A 276 -13.15 -10.98 -1.40
CA LEU A 276 -13.91 -9.92 -0.73
C LEU A 276 -14.60 -10.42 0.55
N ARG A 277 -14.69 -11.74 0.73
CA ARG A 277 -15.31 -12.37 1.91
C ARG A 277 -14.32 -12.40 3.08
N ALA A 278 -14.84 -12.66 4.28
CA ALA A 278 -13.99 -12.93 5.45
C ALA A 278 -13.22 -14.25 5.25
N PRO A 279 -11.98 -14.37 5.76
CA PRO A 279 -11.18 -15.59 5.64
C PRO A 279 -11.91 -16.84 6.10
N ARG A 280 -11.77 -17.94 5.35
CA ARG A 280 -12.40 -19.23 5.65
C ARG A 280 -11.80 -19.86 6.91
N LYS A 281 -12.67 -20.36 7.80
CA LYS A 281 -12.24 -21.17 8.96
C LYS A 281 -11.77 -22.57 8.50
N LYS A 282 -10.82 -23.15 9.23
CA LYS A 282 -10.12 -24.39 8.84
C LYS A 282 -11.07 -25.56 8.56
N ASP A 283 -12.10 -25.73 9.38
CA ASP A 283 -13.01 -26.88 9.32
C ASP A 283 -14.33 -26.58 8.57
N GLN A 284 -14.45 -25.39 7.99
CA GLN A 284 -15.67 -24.99 7.28
C GLN A 284 -15.59 -25.41 5.82
N ARG A 285 -16.63 -26.10 5.33
CA ARG A 285 -16.72 -26.47 3.92
C ARG A 285 -16.88 -25.21 3.07
N LEU A 286 -16.36 -25.23 1.84
CA LEU A 286 -16.36 -24.06 0.95
C LEU A 286 -17.77 -23.49 0.71
N TRP A 287 -18.77 -24.37 0.54
CA TRP A 287 -20.15 -23.98 0.29
C TRP A 287 -20.83 -23.41 1.55
N GLU A 288 -20.56 -23.97 2.73
CA GLU A 288 -21.04 -23.44 4.03
C GLU A 288 -20.45 -22.07 4.26
N TRP A 289 -19.15 -21.91 4.03
CA TRP A 289 -18.46 -20.64 4.17
C TRP A 289 -19.01 -19.54 3.26
N ARG A 290 -19.24 -19.83 1.97
CA ARG A 290 -19.83 -18.86 1.04
C ARG A 290 -21.25 -18.45 1.42
N LYS A 291 -22.00 -19.32 2.11
CA LYS A 291 -23.33 -19.02 2.65
C LYS A 291 -23.25 -18.16 3.91
N ASP A 292 -22.33 -18.48 4.82
CA ASP A 292 -22.21 -17.82 6.13
C ASP A 292 -21.45 -16.50 6.07
N SER A 293 -20.59 -16.30 5.07
CA SER A 293 -19.70 -15.14 4.95
C SER A 293 -20.07 -14.29 3.72
N PRO A 294 -20.99 -13.31 3.83
CA PRO A 294 -21.35 -12.45 2.71
C PRO A 294 -20.17 -11.58 2.26
N ILE A 295 -20.29 -11.02 1.06
CA ILE A 295 -19.32 -10.06 0.52
C ILE A 295 -19.31 -8.83 1.44
N ARG A 296 -18.11 -8.43 1.88
CA ARG A 296 -17.94 -7.26 2.75
C ARG A 296 -18.13 -5.96 1.97
N ASN A 297 -18.48 -4.91 2.69
CA ASN A 297 -18.55 -3.57 2.11
C ASN A 297 -17.16 -3.11 1.68
N ILE A 298 -17.16 -2.24 0.68
CA ILE A 298 -15.96 -1.79 -0.01
C ILE A 298 -15.72 -0.32 0.26
N VAL A 299 -14.45 0.04 0.37
CA VAL A 299 -13.96 1.42 0.42
C VAL A 299 -12.87 1.62 -0.63
N PHE A 300 -12.71 2.85 -1.12
CA PHE A 300 -11.68 3.22 -2.11
C PHE A 300 -10.51 4.00 -1.50
N SER A 301 -10.74 4.61 -0.33
CA SER A 301 -9.74 5.35 0.44
C SER A 301 -9.46 4.67 1.79
N ASP A 302 -8.31 5.02 2.39
CA ASP A 302 -7.88 4.49 3.69
C ASP A 302 -8.86 4.94 4.79
N PRO A 303 -9.54 4.00 5.49
CA PRO A 303 -10.45 4.33 6.59
C PRO A 303 -9.72 4.82 7.85
N GLY A 304 -8.39 4.74 7.91
CA GLY A 304 -7.58 5.18 9.05
C GLY A 304 -7.66 4.28 10.27
N ILE A 305 -8.36 3.14 10.17
CA ILE A 305 -8.55 2.17 11.25
C ILE A 305 -8.34 0.77 10.67
N VAL A 306 -7.53 -0.04 11.36
CA VAL A 306 -7.35 -1.45 11.02
C VAL A 306 -8.58 -2.22 11.47
N SER A 307 -9.46 -2.60 10.54
CA SER A 307 -10.66 -3.40 10.82
C SER A 307 -10.91 -4.42 9.73
N ASP A 308 -11.58 -5.52 10.09
CA ASP A 308 -11.96 -6.59 9.15
C ASP A 308 -13.33 -6.32 8.47
N GLU A 309 -13.97 -5.20 8.77
CA GLU A 309 -15.35 -4.88 8.35
C GLU A 309 -15.48 -4.47 6.89
N VAL A 310 -14.43 -3.84 6.35
CA VAL A 310 -14.41 -3.31 4.99
C VAL A 310 -13.23 -3.87 4.21
N VAL A 311 -13.40 -3.94 2.89
CA VAL A 311 -12.33 -4.28 1.96
C VAL A 311 -11.92 -3.02 1.22
N HIS A 312 -10.65 -2.66 1.32
CA HIS A 312 -10.08 -1.59 0.50
C HIS A 312 -9.86 -2.11 -0.91
N LEU A 313 -10.63 -1.60 -1.87
CA LEU A 313 -10.40 -1.90 -3.28
C LEU A 313 -9.27 -1.02 -3.83
N HIS A 314 -8.27 -1.68 -4.40
CA HIS A 314 -7.16 -1.06 -5.11
C HIS A 314 -6.96 -1.75 -6.46
N LEU A 315 -6.11 -1.18 -7.33
CA LEU A 315 -5.89 -1.66 -8.71
C LEU A 315 -5.41 -3.13 -8.77
N GLU A 316 -4.58 -3.56 -7.82
CA GLU A 316 -4.09 -4.95 -7.72
C GLU A 316 -5.09 -5.97 -7.13
N GLN A 317 -6.31 -5.55 -6.76
CA GLN A 317 -7.31 -6.52 -6.32
C GLN A 317 -7.75 -7.40 -7.50
N ARG A 318 -7.81 -8.73 -7.31
CA ARG A 318 -8.16 -9.68 -8.38
C ARG A 318 -9.49 -9.37 -9.05
N VAL A 319 -10.50 -8.98 -8.27
CA VAL A 319 -11.82 -8.60 -8.80
C VAL A 319 -11.72 -7.36 -9.69
N VAL A 320 -10.90 -6.39 -9.31
CA VAL A 320 -10.69 -5.14 -10.05
C VAL A 320 -9.94 -5.42 -11.34
N GLN A 321 -8.82 -6.15 -11.28
CA GLN A 321 -8.05 -6.53 -12.47
C GLN A 321 -8.91 -7.28 -13.48
N ARG A 322 -9.77 -8.18 -13.01
CA ARG A 322 -10.67 -8.94 -13.88
C ARG A 322 -11.75 -8.06 -14.51
N LEU A 323 -12.37 -7.16 -13.73
CA LEU A 323 -13.37 -6.22 -14.24
C LEU A 323 -12.76 -5.25 -15.26
N LEU A 324 -11.64 -4.61 -14.91
CA LEU A 324 -10.95 -3.67 -15.79
C LEU A 324 -10.39 -4.36 -17.04
N GLY A 325 -9.80 -5.56 -16.90
CA GLY A 325 -9.31 -6.33 -18.02
C GLY A 325 -10.43 -6.69 -19.01
N ARG A 326 -11.60 -7.07 -18.49
CA ARG A 326 -12.77 -7.32 -19.33
C ARG A 326 -13.36 -6.04 -19.93
N PHE A 327 -13.39 -4.96 -19.17
CA PHE A 327 -13.81 -3.64 -19.65
C PHE A 327 -12.94 -3.17 -20.81
N SER A 328 -11.62 -3.27 -20.70
CA SER A 328 -10.69 -2.94 -21.78
C SER A 328 -10.80 -3.91 -22.96
N ALA A 329 -11.00 -5.20 -22.72
CA ALA A 329 -11.19 -6.15 -23.82
C ALA A 329 -12.51 -5.86 -24.58
N GLN A 330 -13.64 -5.83 -23.89
CA GLN A 330 -14.95 -5.67 -24.53
C GLN A 330 -15.22 -4.24 -25.02
N GLY A 331 -14.70 -3.22 -24.32
CA GLY A 331 -14.92 -1.82 -24.62
C GLY A 331 -14.25 -1.36 -25.92
N PHE A 332 -13.20 -2.05 -26.38
CA PHE A 332 -12.40 -1.64 -27.54
C PHE A 332 -12.32 -2.70 -28.66
N VAL A 333 -13.12 -3.78 -28.60
CA VAL A 333 -13.12 -4.85 -29.62
C VAL A 333 -13.79 -4.44 -30.93
N HIS A 334 -14.80 -3.57 -30.87
CA HIS A 334 -15.48 -3.11 -32.08
C HIS A 334 -14.78 -1.84 -32.59
N HIS A 335 -14.20 -1.92 -33.79
CA HIS A 335 -13.69 -0.76 -34.56
C HIS A 335 -14.78 0.26 -34.93
N ASP A 336 -16.04 -0.05 -34.63
CA ASP A 336 -17.14 0.87 -34.80
C ASP A 336 -17.24 1.79 -33.58
N LEU A 337 -17.21 3.09 -33.86
CA LEU A 337 -17.69 4.19 -33.01
C LEU A 337 -19.17 3.95 -32.63
N SER A 338 -19.41 2.93 -31.83
CA SER A 338 -20.74 2.46 -31.40
C SER A 338 -21.31 3.33 -30.28
N ARG A 339 -20.55 4.34 -29.84
CA ARG A 339 -20.84 5.12 -28.64
C ARG A 339 -20.60 6.61 -28.89
N SER A 340 -21.69 7.32 -29.21
CA SER A 340 -21.80 8.76 -29.01
C SER A 340 -22.30 9.01 -27.58
N CYS A 341 -21.53 9.76 -26.79
CA CYS A 341 -21.94 10.15 -25.45
C CYS A 341 -22.43 11.61 -25.45
N PHE A 342 -23.36 11.89 -24.56
CA PHE A 342 -23.90 13.23 -24.37
C PHE A 342 -23.72 13.63 -22.92
N ALA A 343 -23.25 14.85 -22.69
CA ALA A 343 -23.03 15.38 -21.36
C ALA A 343 -23.52 16.83 -21.32
N GLN A 344 -24.15 17.23 -20.21
CA GLN A 344 -24.58 18.61 -20.00
C GLN A 344 -23.51 19.41 -19.26
N VAL A 345 -23.25 20.62 -19.74
CA VAL A 345 -22.26 21.54 -19.18
C VAL A 345 -22.91 22.89 -18.88
N LYS A 346 -22.39 23.57 -17.87
CA LYS A 346 -22.84 24.93 -17.51
C LYS A 346 -22.39 25.99 -18.52
N ASP A 347 -21.49 25.65 -19.44
CA ASP A 347 -21.00 26.56 -20.46
C ASP A 347 -22.07 26.80 -21.53
N ALA A 348 -22.15 28.01 -22.07
CA ALA A 348 -23.21 28.40 -23.02
C ALA A 348 -22.98 27.90 -24.45
N ILE A 349 -21.77 27.41 -24.73
CA ILE A 349 -21.34 27.04 -26.09
C ILE A 349 -21.38 25.51 -26.21
N PRO A 350 -22.15 24.94 -27.16
CA PRO A 350 -22.11 23.52 -27.43
C PRO A 350 -20.74 23.14 -28.02
N ARG A 351 -20.15 22.05 -27.54
CA ARG A 351 -18.83 21.56 -27.96
C ARG A 351 -18.91 20.10 -28.35
N VAL A 352 -18.01 19.69 -29.23
CA VAL A 352 -17.81 18.30 -29.60
C VAL A 352 -16.37 17.89 -29.29
N VAL A 353 -16.22 16.70 -28.72
CA VAL A 353 -14.93 16.11 -28.35
C VAL A 353 -14.83 14.74 -29.01
N LEU A 354 -13.95 14.62 -30.00
CA LEU A 354 -13.55 13.32 -30.53
C LEU A 354 -12.37 12.81 -29.71
N LEU A 355 -12.54 11.66 -29.06
CA LEU A 355 -11.48 10.98 -28.31
C LEU A 355 -10.89 9.90 -29.20
N GLY A 356 -9.58 10.02 -29.49
CA GLY A 356 -8.81 8.94 -30.07
C GLY A 356 -7.92 8.25 -29.05
N ARG A 357 -7.47 7.05 -29.38
CA ARG A 357 -6.53 6.26 -28.61
C ARG A 357 -5.30 5.98 -29.46
N LEU A 358 -4.16 6.38 -28.96
CA LEU A 358 -2.85 6.05 -29.52
C LEU A 358 -2.29 4.85 -28.76
N CYS A 359 -1.86 3.83 -29.49
CA CYS A 359 -1.16 2.67 -28.95
C CYS A 359 0.14 2.45 -29.73
N LEU A 360 1.26 2.40 -29.00
CA LEU A 360 2.57 2.04 -29.54
C LEU A 360 2.96 0.64 -29.08
N TYR A 361 3.34 -0.21 -30.02
CA TYR A 361 3.69 -1.60 -29.76
C TYR A 361 5.17 -1.87 -30.05
N GLY A 362 5.83 -2.54 -29.13
CA GLY A 362 7.21 -3.00 -29.22
C GLY A 362 7.33 -4.43 -29.75
N PRO A 363 8.52 -5.04 -29.60
CA PRO A 363 8.74 -6.44 -29.95
C PRO A 363 7.76 -7.38 -29.23
N GLY A 364 7.32 -8.44 -29.90
CA GLY A 364 6.37 -9.40 -29.32
C GLY A 364 4.97 -8.84 -29.06
N ALA A 365 4.59 -7.74 -29.72
CA ALA A 365 3.33 -7.01 -29.51
C ALA A 365 3.15 -6.49 -28.06
N ALA A 366 4.25 -6.27 -27.34
CA ALA A 366 4.23 -5.61 -26.04
C ALA A 366 3.73 -4.17 -26.19
N ARG A 367 2.76 -3.75 -25.37
CA ARG A 367 2.27 -2.37 -25.39
C ARG A 367 3.26 -1.47 -24.65
N LEU A 368 3.93 -0.56 -25.37
CA LEU A 368 4.95 0.33 -24.82
C LEU A 368 4.38 1.65 -24.31
N HIS A 369 3.40 2.19 -25.03
CA HIS A 369 2.73 3.44 -24.69
C HIS A 369 1.27 3.39 -25.09
N GLU A 370 0.43 4.02 -24.28
CA GLU A 370 -0.99 4.19 -24.54
C GLU A 370 -1.45 5.54 -24.02
N GLU A 371 -2.16 6.30 -24.86
CA GLU A 371 -2.62 7.63 -24.51
C GLU A 371 -3.93 7.95 -25.22
N LEU A 372 -4.79 8.73 -24.56
CA LEU A 372 -6.01 9.27 -25.15
C LEU A 372 -5.72 10.66 -25.72
N ILE A 373 -6.09 10.88 -26.97
CA ILE A 373 -5.86 12.12 -27.70
C ILE A 373 -7.22 12.79 -27.93
N PRO A 374 -7.50 13.91 -27.25
CA PRO A 374 -8.70 14.68 -27.50
C PRO A 374 -8.54 15.58 -28.74
N VAL A 375 -9.61 15.66 -29.52
CA VAL A 375 -9.80 16.68 -30.56
C VAL A 375 -11.10 17.40 -30.24
N THR A 376 -10.96 18.64 -29.78
CA THR A 376 -12.09 19.45 -29.32
C THR A 376 -12.45 20.49 -30.37
N ALA A 377 -13.74 20.70 -30.62
CA ALA A 377 -14.23 21.72 -31.55
C ALA A 377 -15.52 22.36 -31.04
N ARG A 378 -15.81 23.57 -31.53
CA ARG A 378 -17.12 24.19 -31.32
C ARG A 378 -18.15 23.41 -32.13
N TRP A 379 -19.21 22.94 -31.48
CA TRP A 379 -20.28 22.30 -32.22
C TRP A 379 -21.25 23.36 -32.77
N SER A 380 -21.69 23.16 -34.00
CA SER A 380 -22.72 23.96 -34.64
C SER A 380 -23.52 23.05 -35.56
N ASP A 381 -24.83 23.28 -35.63
CA ASP A 381 -25.74 22.46 -36.43
C ASP A 381 -25.25 22.34 -37.89
N PRO A 382 -25.11 21.12 -38.42
CA PRO A 382 -24.78 20.88 -39.82
C PRO A 382 -25.67 21.63 -40.83
N MET A 383 -26.93 21.92 -40.49
CA MET A 383 -27.85 22.67 -41.36
C MET A 383 -27.58 24.18 -41.39
N ILE A 384 -26.94 24.72 -40.35
CA ILE A 384 -26.73 26.17 -40.15
C ILE A 384 -25.25 26.55 -40.37
N ARG A 385 -24.32 25.60 -40.27
CA ARG A 385 -22.88 25.86 -40.35
C ARG A 385 -22.43 26.27 -41.77
N LYS A 386 -21.63 27.33 -41.84
CA LYS A 386 -21.04 27.86 -43.09
C LYS A 386 -19.69 27.21 -43.46
N GLY A 387 -19.14 26.34 -42.62
CA GLY A 387 -17.84 25.70 -42.81
C GLY A 387 -17.67 24.42 -41.98
N GLU A 388 -16.53 23.74 -42.16
CA GLU A 388 -16.17 22.50 -41.45
C GLU A 388 -15.85 22.76 -39.97
N LEU A 389 -15.94 21.71 -39.15
CA LEU A 389 -15.54 21.76 -37.76
C LEU A 389 -14.02 21.95 -37.63
N ALA A 390 -13.60 23.15 -37.25
CA ALA A 390 -12.20 23.43 -36.94
C ALA A 390 -11.90 23.12 -35.47
N PRO A 391 -10.81 22.38 -35.17
CA PRO A 391 -10.42 22.09 -33.80
C PRO A 391 -9.93 23.34 -33.08
N TYR A 392 -10.17 23.39 -31.77
CA TYR A 392 -9.68 24.44 -30.89
C TYR A 392 -8.14 24.38 -30.72
N ALA A 393 -7.55 25.53 -30.37
CA ALA A 393 -6.17 25.61 -29.90
C ALA A 393 -6.02 24.94 -28.51
N LYS A 394 -4.78 24.58 -28.16
CA LYS A 394 -4.45 23.80 -26.94
C LYS A 394 -5.06 24.38 -25.65
N ASP A 395 -5.09 25.71 -25.48
CA ASP A 395 -5.63 26.33 -24.26
C ASP A 395 -7.16 26.13 -24.12
N ALA A 396 -7.90 26.21 -25.23
CA ALA A 396 -9.35 26.00 -25.24
C ALA A 396 -9.72 24.51 -25.13
N GLU A 397 -8.80 23.62 -25.52
CA GLU A 397 -8.93 22.18 -25.31
C GLU A 397 -8.86 21.80 -23.83
N VAL A 398 -7.88 22.32 -23.08
CA VAL A 398 -7.76 22.07 -21.64
C VAL A 398 -9.05 22.47 -20.92
N LYS A 399 -9.62 23.64 -21.26
CA LYS A 399 -10.91 24.07 -20.72
C LYS A 399 -12.05 23.13 -21.10
N THR A 400 -12.07 22.62 -22.33
CA THR A 400 -13.11 21.68 -22.79
C THR A 400 -13.01 20.34 -22.05
N MET A 401 -11.80 19.85 -21.80
CA MET A 401 -11.56 18.61 -21.06
C MET A 401 -11.94 18.75 -19.59
N GLN A 402 -11.66 19.89 -18.96
CA GLN A 402 -12.15 20.19 -17.60
C GLN A 402 -13.68 20.18 -17.53
N LEU A 403 -14.36 20.79 -18.52
CA LEU A 403 -15.81 20.76 -18.59
C LEU A 403 -16.37 19.34 -18.79
N LEU A 404 -15.68 18.50 -19.59
CA LEU A 404 -16.04 17.10 -19.76
C LEU A 404 -15.87 16.33 -18.44
N GLU A 405 -14.76 16.52 -17.74
CA GLU A 405 -14.53 15.90 -16.43
C GLU A 405 -15.61 16.34 -15.44
N ASP A 406 -15.88 17.64 -15.30
CA ASP A 406 -16.93 18.15 -14.42
C ASP A 406 -18.31 17.56 -14.75
N ALA A 407 -18.61 17.40 -16.04
CA ALA A 407 -19.87 16.79 -16.48
C ALA A 407 -19.95 15.29 -16.16
N LEU A 408 -18.84 14.54 -16.26
CA LEU A 408 -18.77 13.14 -15.84
C LEU A 408 -18.87 12.98 -14.30
N HIS A 409 -18.45 13.99 -13.54
CA HIS A 409 -18.60 14.04 -12.09
C HIS A 409 -20.01 14.46 -11.64
N GLY A 410 -20.67 15.31 -12.44
CA GLY A 410 -22.01 15.80 -12.19
C GLY A 410 -23.06 14.73 -12.46
N SER A 411 -23.55 14.08 -11.41
CA SER A 411 -24.67 13.14 -11.44
C SER A 411 -26.03 13.83 -11.63
N GLN A 412 -26.09 14.88 -12.45
CA GLN A 412 -27.36 15.44 -12.90
C GLN A 412 -27.83 14.61 -14.09
N GLY A 413 -28.96 13.92 -13.90
CA GLY A 413 -29.60 13.16 -14.96
C GLY A 413 -29.72 14.02 -16.20
N ILE A 414 -29.20 13.48 -17.31
CA ILE A 414 -29.18 14.14 -18.59
C ILE A 414 -30.63 14.41 -19.04
N GLN A 415 -31.01 15.69 -19.16
CA GLN A 415 -32.33 16.08 -19.67
C GLN A 415 -32.20 16.59 -21.10
N PHE A 416 -32.11 15.69 -22.08
CA PHE A 416 -32.24 16.06 -23.49
C PHE A 416 -33.68 15.93 -23.95
N THR A 417 -34.12 16.88 -24.77
CA THR A 417 -35.30 16.67 -25.60
C THR A 417 -35.00 15.61 -26.67
N PRO A 418 -35.97 14.77 -27.03
CA PRO A 418 -35.77 13.72 -28.04
C PRO A 418 -35.35 14.30 -29.40
N GLU A 419 -35.76 15.52 -29.72
CA GLU A 419 -35.39 16.23 -30.96
C GLU A 419 -33.89 16.52 -31.04
N VAL A 420 -33.29 17.03 -29.95
CA VAL A 420 -31.83 17.30 -29.89
C VAL A 420 -31.04 16.00 -29.98
N THR A 421 -31.54 14.93 -29.36
CA THR A 421 -30.89 13.61 -29.44
C THR A 421 -30.88 13.08 -30.87
N GLN A 422 -32.01 13.16 -31.59
CA GLN A 422 -32.10 12.72 -32.98
C GLN A 422 -31.23 13.58 -33.91
N GLN A 423 -31.19 14.90 -33.69
CA GLN A 423 -30.35 15.82 -34.45
C GLN A 423 -28.86 15.49 -34.30
N LEU A 424 -28.39 15.25 -33.07
CA LEU A 424 -27.00 14.91 -32.81
C LEU A 424 -26.63 13.52 -33.33
N GLN A 425 -27.55 12.54 -33.21
CA GLN A 425 -27.36 11.22 -33.79
C GLN A 425 -27.19 11.27 -35.32
N ALA A 426 -27.96 12.12 -36.01
CA ALA A 426 -27.82 12.33 -37.44
C ALA A 426 -26.52 13.05 -37.82
N ALA A 427 -26.04 13.96 -36.97
CA ALA A 427 -24.81 14.72 -37.20
C ALA A 427 -23.51 13.91 -36.94
N ALA A 428 -23.55 12.92 -36.05
CA ALA A 428 -22.37 12.22 -35.55
C ALA A 428 -21.45 11.63 -36.63
N PRO A 429 -21.93 10.88 -37.65
CA PRO A 429 -21.05 10.32 -38.68
C PRO A 429 -20.31 11.41 -39.48
N GLY A 430 -20.99 12.51 -39.78
CA GLY A 430 -20.40 13.64 -40.50
C GLY A 430 -19.38 14.41 -39.66
N ASP A 431 -19.66 14.61 -38.38
CA ASP A 431 -18.74 15.27 -37.46
C ASP A 431 -17.47 14.44 -37.23
N ILE A 432 -17.59 13.11 -37.14
CA ILE A 432 -16.43 12.19 -37.06
C ILE A 432 -15.58 12.29 -38.32
N ALA A 433 -16.18 12.23 -39.50
CA ALA A 433 -15.45 12.30 -40.77
C ALA A 433 -14.64 13.59 -40.92
N GLN A 434 -15.14 14.72 -40.38
CA GLN A 434 -14.45 16.00 -40.39
C GLN A 434 -13.31 16.08 -39.36
N LEU A 435 -13.48 15.46 -38.19
CA LEU A 435 -12.50 15.53 -37.10
C LEU A 435 -11.39 14.46 -37.20
N LEU A 436 -11.63 13.38 -37.93
CA LEU A 436 -10.70 12.24 -38.04
C LEU A 436 -9.33 12.61 -38.65
N PRO A 437 -9.23 13.42 -39.73
CA PRO A 437 -7.93 13.85 -40.26
C PRO A 437 -7.09 14.64 -39.23
N TYR A 438 -7.75 15.45 -38.41
CA TYR A 438 -7.08 16.20 -37.34
C TYR A 438 -6.61 15.27 -36.21
N LEU A 439 -7.39 14.24 -35.90
CA LEU A 439 -6.99 13.22 -34.92
C LEU A 439 -5.78 12.43 -35.40
N GLU A 440 -5.73 12.02 -36.67
CA GLU A 440 -4.59 11.31 -37.24
C GLU A 440 -3.32 12.17 -37.26
N ALA A 441 -3.44 13.44 -37.66
CA ALA A 441 -2.32 14.38 -37.68
C ALA A 441 -1.75 14.60 -36.26
N ARG A 442 -2.61 14.89 -35.28
CA ARG A 442 -2.19 15.01 -33.87
C ARG A 442 -1.64 13.68 -33.34
N GLY A 443 -2.30 12.57 -33.65
CA GLY A 443 -1.84 11.24 -33.25
C GLY A 443 -0.43 10.94 -33.73
N ALA A 444 -0.06 11.36 -34.93
CA ALA A 444 1.30 11.23 -35.44
C ALA A 444 2.32 12.10 -34.67
N GLU A 445 1.95 13.34 -34.31
CA GLU A 445 2.81 14.23 -33.51
C GLU A 445 3.06 13.65 -32.10
N TYR A 446 2.00 13.19 -31.43
CA TYR A 446 2.09 12.57 -30.10
C TYR A 446 2.86 11.25 -30.13
N ALA A 447 2.68 10.44 -31.20
CA ALA A 447 3.46 9.23 -31.40
C ALA A 447 4.96 9.53 -31.52
N ALA A 448 5.33 10.56 -32.29
CA ALA A 448 6.73 10.95 -32.44
C ALA A 448 7.37 11.43 -31.12
N ASP A 449 6.63 12.20 -30.31
CA ASP A 449 7.10 12.63 -29.00
C ASP A 449 7.24 11.43 -28.02
N ALA A 450 6.27 10.53 -28.01
CA ALA A 450 6.31 9.31 -27.20
C ALA A 450 7.47 8.38 -27.62
N GLU A 451 7.70 8.18 -28.92
CA GLU A 451 8.84 7.42 -29.44
C GLU A 451 10.18 8.02 -28.99
N LYS A 452 10.32 9.34 -29.03
CA LYS A 452 11.51 10.04 -28.53
C LYS A 452 11.72 9.80 -27.03
N LYS A 453 10.66 9.88 -26.23
CA LYS A 453 10.71 9.62 -24.78
C LYS A 453 11.05 8.16 -24.47
N LEU A 454 10.48 7.21 -25.20
CA LEU A 454 10.79 5.78 -25.07
C LEU A 454 12.24 5.49 -25.43
N ALA A 455 12.77 6.10 -26.51
CA ALA A 455 14.17 5.97 -26.88
C ALA A 455 15.10 6.54 -25.79
N GLN A 456 14.80 7.74 -25.27
CA GLN A 456 15.55 8.33 -24.16
C GLN A 456 15.55 7.42 -22.92
N ARG A 457 14.38 6.86 -22.56
CA ARG A 457 14.25 5.92 -21.45
C ARG A 457 15.06 4.64 -21.69
N GLY A 458 14.99 4.07 -22.89
CA GLY A 458 15.77 2.89 -23.28
C GLY A 458 17.28 3.13 -23.13
N THR A 459 17.79 4.28 -23.60
CA THR A 459 19.21 4.63 -23.44
C THR A 459 19.62 4.84 -21.98
N ALA A 460 18.74 5.43 -21.16
CA ALA A 460 18.99 5.63 -19.74
C ALA A 460 19.03 4.30 -18.97
N GLU A 461 18.05 3.41 -19.20
CA GLU A 461 18.01 2.08 -18.56
C GLU A 461 19.15 1.17 -19.04
N SER A 462 19.50 1.22 -20.33
CA SER A 462 20.67 0.55 -20.91
C SER A 462 21.98 1.00 -20.23
N SER A 463 22.15 2.32 -20.05
CA SER A 463 23.33 2.88 -19.39
C SER A 463 23.39 2.48 -17.91
N ALA A 464 22.27 2.52 -17.19
CA ALA A 464 22.18 2.10 -15.81
C ALA A 464 22.48 0.60 -15.64
N MET A 465 21.99 -0.25 -16.55
CA MET A 465 22.31 -1.68 -16.55
C MET A 465 23.80 -1.92 -16.76
N ARG A 466 24.43 -1.21 -17.71
CA ARG A 466 25.88 -1.27 -17.92
C ARG A 466 26.64 -0.89 -16.66
N GLU A 467 26.25 0.18 -15.96
CA GLU A 467 26.87 0.61 -14.71
C GLU A 467 26.74 -0.44 -13.59
N ILE A 468 25.56 -1.06 -13.46
CA ILE A 468 25.34 -2.15 -12.49
C ILE A 468 26.27 -3.34 -12.77
N LEU A 469 26.32 -3.78 -14.03
CA LEU A 469 27.19 -4.91 -14.44
C LEU A 469 28.68 -4.58 -14.26
N GLU A 470 29.10 -3.36 -14.56
CA GLU A 470 30.48 -2.92 -14.31
C GLU A 470 30.83 -2.86 -12.83
N THR A 471 29.90 -2.40 -12.00
CA THR A 471 30.07 -2.35 -10.53
C THR A 471 30.17 -3.76 -9.96
N GLN A 472 29.29 -4.67 -10.39
CA GLN A 472 29.38 -6.09 -10.03
C GLN A 472 30.71 -6.71 -10.47
N ARG A 473 31.14 -6.45 -11.71
CA ARG A 473 32.44 -6.92 -12.24
C ARG A 473 33.60 -6.43 -11.38
N LYS A 474 33.63 -5.14 -11.03
CA LYS A 474 34.67 -4.55 -10.16
C LYS A 474 34.66 -5.22 -8.78
N HIS A 475 33.49 -5.32 -8.14
CA HIS A 475 33.35 -5.93 -6.82
C HIS A 475 33.81 -7.40 -6.80
N ILE A 476 33.40 -8.21 -7.79
CA ILE A 476 33.83 -9.62 -7.90
C ILE A 476 35.34 -9.69 -8.14
N THR A 477 35.89 -8.85 -9.03
CA THR A 477 37.33 -8.81 -9.31
C THR A 477 38.15 -8.43 -8.07
N GLU A 478 37.69 -7.45 -7.28
CA GLU A 478 38.34 -7.07 -6.01
C GLU A 478 38.24 -8.19 -4.97
N THR A 479 37.11 -8.87 -4.90
CA THR A 479 36.89 -10.02 -4.02
C THR A 479 37.87 -11.14 -4.38
N VAL A 480 37.96 -11.52 -5.66
CA VAL A 480 38.94 -12.50 -6.17
C VAL A 480 40.37 -12.08 -5.82
N LYS A 481 40.75 -10.82 -6.06
CA LYS A 481 42.10 -10.30 -5.70
C LYS A 481 42.38 -10.33 -4.20
N LYS A 482 41.38 -10.05 -3.34
CA LYS A 482 41.53 -10.15 -1.87
C LYS A 482 41.76 -11.59 -1.45
N PHE A 483 40.99 -12.53 -2.01
CA PHE A 483 41.13 -13.95 -1.72
C PHE A 483 42.40 -14.59 -2.30
N ASP A 484 42.91 -14.10 -3.43
CA ASP A 484 44.19 -14.57 -3.98
C ASP A 484 45.39 -13.98 -3.23
N LYS A 485 45.24 -12.81 -2.59
CA LYS A 485 46.25 -12.24 -1.69
C LYS A 485 46.23 -12.85 -0.29
N MET A 486 45.11 -13.41 0.15
CA MET A 486 45.04 -14.22 1.37
C MET A 486 45.83 -15.51 1.14
N ASN A 487 47.03 -15.61 1.72
CA ASN A 487 47.89 -16.76 1.61
C ASN A 487 47.13 -18.04 2.02
N ARG A 488 47.26 -19.09 1.20
CA ARG A 488 46.80 -20.46 1.53
C ARG A 488 47.27 -20.90 2.91
N ASP A 489 48.48 -20.49 3.30
CA ASP A 489 49.12 -20.87 4.57
C ASP A 489 48.43 -20.32 5.82
N GLN A 490 47.66 -19.24 5.71
CA GLN A 490 46.95 -18.64 6.85
C GLN A 490 45.57 -19.29 7.11
N LEU A 491 45.02 -19.98 6.10
CA LEU A 491 43.77 -20.74 6.20
C LEU A 491 44.00 -22.21 6.61
N THR A 492 45.25 -22.67 6.59
CA THR A 492 45.68 -24.01 7.04
C THR A 492 46.12 -24.05 8.50
N PHE A 493 45.73 -23.09 9.34
CA PHE A 493 45.74 -23.33 10.78
C PHE A 493 44.73 -24.45 11.07
N GLU A 494 45.15 -25.44 11.87
CA GLU A 494 44.63 -26.82 12.03
C GLU A 494 43.15 -27.00 12.46
N PHE A 495 42.27 -26.03 12.22
CA PHE A 495 40.85 -26.03 12.61
C PHE A 495 39.86 -25.65 11.50
N ALA A 496 40.30 -25.35 10.27
CA ALA A 496 39.38 -25.13 9.15
C ALA A 496 38.74 -26.47 8.72
N GLN A 497 37.42 -26.60 8.88
CA GLN A 497 36.68 -27.82 8.51
C GLN A 497 36.78 -28.03 6.99
N GLU A 498 36.97 -29.28 6.52
CA GLU A 498 37.05 -29.61 5.07
C GLU A 498 35.89 -29.03 4.25
N ALA A 499 34.72 -28.88 4.86
CA ALA A 499 33.54 -28.26 4.27
C ALA A 499 33.75 -26.78 3.88
N GLU A 500 34.52 -26.01 4.67
CA GLU A 500 34.78 -24.59 4.41
C GLU A 500 35.73 -24.41 3.22
N LEU A 501 36.76 -25.27 3.10
CA LEU A 501 37.67 -25.31 1.95
C LEU A 501 36.93 -25.66 0.66
N ALA A 502 36.05 -26.66 0.71
CA ALA A 502 35.21 -27.04 -0.43
C ALA A 502 34.26 -25.90 -0.85
N GLN A 503 33.68 -25.18 0.12
CA GLN A 503 32.84 -24.02 -0.13
C GLN A 503 33.63 -22.86 -0.76
N LEU A 504 34.86 -22.61 -0.31
CA LEU A 504 35.75 -21.60 -0.89
C LEU A 504 36.13 -21.91 -2.34
N ASP A 505 36.47 -23.17 -2.64
CA ASP A 505 36.77 -23.59 -4.01
C ASP A 505 35.53 -23.50 -4.92
N ALA A 506 34.35 -23.83 -4.40
CA ALA A 506 33.08 -23.64 -5.11
C ALA A 506 32.82 -22.15 -5.41
N ASN A 507 33.06 -21.27 -4.43
CA ASN A 507 32.92 -19.82 -4.58
C ASN A 507 33.90 -19.27 -5.64
N LYS A 508 35.17 -19.73 -5.65
CA LYS A 508 36.15 -19.31 -6.66
C LYS A 508 35.71 -19.70 -8.08
N ARG A 509 35.25 -20.94 -8.28
CA ARG A 509 34.72 -21.41 -9.57
C ARG A 509 33.50 -20.59 -10.00
N PHE A 510 32.61 -20.28 -9.05
CA PHE A 510 31.45 -19.44 -9.31
C PHE A 510 31.84 -18.01 -9.73
N TRP A 511 32.79 -17.37 -9.05
CA TRP A 511 33.22 -16.00 -9.41
C TRP A 511 33.87 -15.92 -10.78
N VAL A 512 34.70 -16.90 -11.15
CA VAL A 512 35.31 -16.96 -12.49
C VAL A 512 34.22 -17.10 -13.55
N LYS A 513 33.31 -18.06 -13.37
CA LYS A 513 32.18 -18.26 -14.28
C LYS A 513 31.31 -16.99 -14.40
N ARG A 514 30.99 -16.34 -13.28
CA ARG A 514 30.18 -15.12 -13.25
C ARG A 514 30.87 -13.94 -13.93
N LEU A 515 32.20 -13.82 -13.82
CA LEU A 515 32.96 -12.78 -14.53
C LEU A 515 32.89 -12.96 -16.05
N ASP A 516 32.93 -14.21 -16.54
CA ASP A 516 32.78 -14.50 -17.97
C ASP A 516 31.34 -14.26 -18.45
N GLU A 517 30.34 -14.65 -17.67
CA GLU A 517 28.93 -14.31 -17.94
C GLU A 517 28.71 -12.79 -18.03
N ILE A 518 29.24 -12.01 -17.08
CA ILE A 518 29.12 -10.55 -17.08
C ILE A 518 29.77 -9.92 -18.32
N ARG A 519 30.85 -10.49 -18.86
CA ARG A 519 31.48 -9.97 -20.09
C ARG A 519 30.55 -10.08 -21.29
N GLU A 520 29.80 -11.17 -21.40
CA GLU A 520 28.80 -11.35 -22.45
C GLU A 520 27.56 -10.50 -22.18
N GLU A 521 27.06 -10.48 -20.95
CA GLU A 521 25.91 -9.66 -20.53
C GLU A 521 26.14 -8.16 -20.79
N LEU A 522 27.36 -7.65 -20.60
CA LEU A 522 27.72 -6.25 -20.89
C LEU A 522 27.50 -5.82 -22.34
N LYS A 523 27.43 -6.78 -23.27
CA LYS A 523 27.10 -6.55 -24.67
C LYS A 523 25.62 -6.79 -24.92
N THR A 524 25.12 -7.96 -24.52
CA THR A 524 23.79 -8.42 -24.92
C THR A 524 22.65 -7.77 -24.14
N GLU A 525 22.80 -7.53 -22.84
CA GLU A 525 21.71 -7.02 -21.99
C GLU A 525 21.39 -5.54 -22.29
N PRO A 526 22.37 -4.62 -22.43
CA PRO A 526 22.08 -3.23 -22.82
C PRO A 526 21.37 -3.13 -24.18
N GLU A 527 21.85 -3.88 -25.19
CA GLU A 527 21.22 -3.93 -26.51
C GLU A 527 19.79 -4.48 -26.43
N ARG A 528 19.57 -5.54 -25.64
CA ARG A 528 18.23 -6.10 -25.42
C ARG A 528 17.29 -5.07 -24.80
N ILE A 529 17.75 -4.29 -23.83
CA ILE A 529 16.96 -3.23 -23.19
C ILE A 529 16.57 -2.17 -24.21
N GLU A 530 17.51 -1.69 -25.04
CA GLU A 530 17.20 -0.70 -26.06
C GLU A 530 16.20 -1.24 -27.10
N ASP A 531 16.34 -2.50 -27.49
CA ASP A 531 15.42 -3.15 -28.44
C ASP A 531 14.00 -3.28 -27.89
N LEU A 532 13.82 -3.45 -26.57
CA LEU A 532 12.50 -3.49 -25.95
C LEU A 532 11.73 -2.18 -26.16
N TYR A 533 12.41 -1.04 -26.16
CA TYR A 533 11.78 0.28 -26.32
C TYR A 533 11.56 0.69 -27.77
N LYS A 534 12.01 -0.11 -28.76
CA LYS A 534 11.80 0.19 -30.18
C LYS A 534 10.35 -0.07 -30.57
N VAL A 535 9.68 0.97 -31.04
CA VAL A 535 8.32 0.87 -31.58
C VAL A 535 8.34 0.15 -32.94
N ARG A 536 7.54 -0.91 -33.06
CA ARG A 536 7.38 -1.74 -34.27
C ARG A 536 6.06 -1.47 -34.99
N ALA A 537 5.03 -1.07 -34.26
CA ALA A 537 3.74 -0.73 -34.83
C ALA A 537 3.09 0.43 -34.06
N ARG A 538 2.39 1.27 -34.80
CA ARG A 538 1.57 2.37 -34.29
C ARG A 538 0.11 2.14 -34.68
N ARG A 539 -0.81 2.41 -33.76
CA ARG A 539 -2.25 2.30 -33.99
C ARG A 539 -2.95 3.51 -33.39
N ILE A 540 -3.68 4.25 -34.20
CA ILE A 540 -4.49 5.41 -33.80
C ILE A 540 -5.92 5.07 -34.15
N GLU A 541 -6.80 5.09 -33.16
CA GLU A 541 -8.21 4.72 -33.36
C GLU A 541 -9.14 5.71 -32.67
N PRO A 542 -10.25 6.11 -33.32
CA PRO A 542 -11.29 6.84 -32.63
C PRO A 542 -12.02 5.92 -31.65
N VAL A 543 -12.15 6.35 -30.39
CA VAL A 543 -12.79 5.60 -29.31
C VAL A 543 -14.22 6.05 -29.08
N GLY A 544 -14.47 7.35 -29.18
CA GLY A 544 -15.78 7.90 -28.86
C GLY A 544 -15.91 9.37 -29.24
N LEU A 545 -17.16 9.77 -29.47
CA LEU A 545 -17.54 11.15 -29.69
C LEU A 545 -18.38 11.61 -28.51
N VAL A 546 -18.02 12.74 -27.90
CA VAL A 546 -18.76 13.33 -26.78
C VAL A 546 -19.27 14.70 -27.17
N TYR A 547 -20.58 14.90 -27.05
CA TYR A 547 -21.20 16.21 -27.19
C TYR A 547 -21.42 16.83 -25.81
N LEU A 548 -20.85 18.01 -25.60
CA LEU A 548 -21.05 18.83 -24.41
C LEU A 548 -22.11 19.88 -24.73
N TRP A 549 -23.30 19.73 -24.15
CA TRP A 549 -24.44 20.58 -24.42
C TRP A 549 -24.74 21.55 -23.27
N PRO A 550 -25.04 22.83 -23.54
CA PRO A 550 -25.40 23.79 -22.49
C PRO A 550 -26.66 23.38 -21.72
N VAL A 551 -26.66 23.55 -20.39
CA VAL A 551 -27.88 23.38 -19.56
C VAL A 551 -28.95 24.43 -19.88
N THR A 552 -28.57 25.59 -20.44
CA THR A 552 -29.47 26.72 -20.74
C THR A 552 -29.81 26.86 -22.23
N GLY A 553 -29.90 25.73 -22.96
CA GLY A 553 -30.13 25.69 -24.41
C GLY A 553 -31.51 25.19 -24.78
#